data_AF-A0AAN7YYD6-F1
#
_entry.id   AF-A0AAN7YYD6-F1
#
_cell.length_a   1.000
_cell.length_b   1.000
_cell.length_c   1.000
_cell.angle_alpha   90.00
_cell.angle_beta   90.00
_cell.angle_gamma   90.00
#
_symmetry.space_group_name_H-M   'P 1'
#
loop_
_entity.id
_entity.type
_entity.pdbx_description
1 polymer ?
#
loop_
_entity_poly.entity_id
_entity_poly.type
_entity_poly.pdbx_seq_one_letter_code
_entity_poly.pdbx_strand_id
1 'polypeptide(L)'
;MVNSTTDILVENNEAAALFLNNGPEVQTYSEEVLNSLSHGIGLLLCIPAVFFLLSLARMKGSKWHVVSCTIYGITLMTMYFCSTLYHSVDIFHLEKYRDFFKDLDHCAIYMLIAGTYTPLTLINLVYNNLSHNNNNNDSSNQPMINGEQQKQNQKKKTPKAVKIGWAMFILIWAMCVLGVGSKLVLGANGVPDIISNSFYLLMGWVSVIGLKDLIKNLPHKGLKLLVSGGITYTGGVGFLIWETAPFNHAVWHLFVSAGTLFHYFCILESLLPSNLLKKDNEHNHHNNNSNNNHLVNNDSKTTETTPTITATTTTTTTTTTTTTHTSTIHKHHSVILEHLEFAEKQIHMKFFGAGRRRKFIVKYMSILHHIFLGWYSSSTVKKDKLH
;
A
#
# COMPACT_ATOMS: atom_id res chain seq x y z
N MET A 1 -9.46 23.91 -56.11
CA MET A 1 -10.35 23.14 -55.22
C MET A 1 -9.66 21.85 -54.71
N VAL A 2 -8.42 21.91 -54.22
CA VAL A 2 -7.70 20.70 -53.72
C VAL A 2 -7.32 20.78 -52.23
N ASN A 3 -7.60 21.89 -51.52
CA ASN A 3 -7.16 22.04 -50.12
C ASN A 3 -8.16 21.53 -49.07
N SER A 4 -9.45 21.37 -49.41
CA SER A 4 -10.47 21.09 -48.39
C SER A 4 -10.31 19.72 -47.71
N THR A 5 -9.90 18.69 -48.44
CA THR A 5 -9.81 17.31 -47.89
C THR A 5 -8.54 17.10 -47.08
N THR A 6 -7.42 17.71 -47.50
CA THR A 6 -6.15 17.68 -46.76
C THR A 6 -6.23 18.48 -45.48
N ASP A 7 -6.87 19.65 -45.50
CA ASP A 7 -7.03 20.50 -44.32
C ASP A 7 -7.93 19.82 -43.27
N ILE A 8 -9.01 19.14 -43.70
CA ILE A 8 -9.89 18.35 -42.81
C ILE A 8 -9.15 17.13 -42.22
N LEU A 9 -8.29 16.45 -42.97
CA LEU A 9 -7.52 15.31 -42.46
C LEU A 9 -6.42 15.75 -41.47
N VAL A 10 -5.79 16.90 -41.70
CA VAL A 10 -4.80 17.48 -40.79
C VAL A 10 -5.46 17.97 -39.50
N GLU A 11 -6.58 18.69 -39.58
CA GLU A 11 -7.31 19.18 -38.40
C GLU A 11 -7.85 18.02 -37.54
N ASN A 12 -8.35 16.95 -38.17
CA ASN A 12 -8.76 15.73 -37.46
C ASN A 12 -7.56 14.99 -36.82
N ASN A 13 -6.40 14.97 -37.49
CA ASN A 13 -5.19 14.38 -36.93
C ASN A 13 -4.59 15.23 -35.80
N GLU A 14 -4.65 16.56 -35.88
CA GLU A 14 -4.22 17.46 -34.82
C GLU A 14 -5.15 17.37 -33.63
N ALA A 15 -6.47 17.38 -33.82
CA ALA A 15 -7.45 17.14 -32.76
C ALA A 15 -7.23 15.76 -32.12
N ALA A 16 -7.09 14.70 -32.91
CA ALA A 16 -6.78 13.36 -32.41
C ALA A 16 -5.45 13.33 -31.66
N ALA A 17 -4.40 13.99 -32.16
CA ALA A 17 -3.12 14.11 -31.48
C ALA A 17 -3.24 14.89 -30.17
N LEU A 18 -4.07 15.94 -30.12
CA LEU A 18 -4.38 16.74 -28.94
C LEU A 18 -5.12 15.91 -27.88
N PHE A 19 -6.13 15.14 -28.30
CA PHE A 19 -6.86 14.19 -27.44
C PHE A 19 -5.93 13.08 -26.94
N LEU A 20 -5.08 12.50 -27.79
CA LEU A 20 -4.10 11.49 -27.39
C LEU A 20 -3.04 12.06 -26.44
N ASN A 21 -2.71 13.35 -26.54
CA ASN A 21 -1.72 14.01 -25.70
C ASN A 21 -2.28 14.55 -24.37
N ASN A 22 -3.57 14.85 -24.30
CA ASN A 22 -4.21 15.51 -23.16
C ASN A 22 -5.37 14.70 -22.55
N GLY A 23 -5.64 13.50 -23.07
CA GLY A 23 -6.68 12.61 -22.55
C GLY A 23 -6.37 12.07 -21.15
N PRO A 24 -7.38 11.47 -20.49
CA PRO A 24 -7.20 10.85 -19.18
C PRO A 24 -6.18 9.72 -19.25
N GLU A 25 -5.46 9.53 -18.16
CA GLU A 25 -4.37 8.56 -18.08
C GLU A 25 -4.96 7.16 -17.92
N VAL A 26 -4.82 6.34 -18.96
CA VAL A 26 -5.31 4.95 -18.97
C VAL A 26 -4.15 4.02 -18.63
N GLN A 27 -4.38 3.08 -17.72
CA GLN A 27 -3.37 2.10 -17.34
C GLN A 27 -3.02 1.21 -18.52
N THR A 28 -1.74 0.86 -18.62
CA THR A 28 -1.24 -0.05 -19.65
C THR A 28 -1.57 -1.51 -19.28
N TYR A 29 -1.63 -2.39 -20.27
CA TYR A 29 -1.80 -3.83 -20.02
C TYR A 29 -0.78 -4.40 -19.02
N SER A 30 0.48 -3.96 -19.11
CA SER A 30 1.53 -4.34 -18.15
C SER A 30 1.26 -3.86 -16.73
N GLU A 31 0.66 -2.67 -16.56
CA GLU A 31 0.27 -2.15 -15.25
C GLU A 31 -0.90 -2.95 -14.68
N GLU A 32 -1.92 -3.26 -15.49
CA GLU A 32 -3.04 -4.10 -15.07
C GLU A 32 -2.58 -5.50 -14.62
N VAL A 33 -1.62 -6.10 -15.34
CA VAL A 33 -0.99 -7.37 -14.93
C VAL A 33 -0.25 -7.24 -13.60
N LEU A 34 0.54 -6.18 -13.39
CA LEU A 34 1.25 -5.95 -12.13
C LEU A 34 0.27 -5.71 -10.97
N ASN A 35 -0.80 -4.97 -11.21
CA ASN A 35 -1.85 -4.70 -10.24
C ASN A 35 -2.54 -6.00 -9.83
N SER A 36 -2.98 -6.80 -10.80
CA SER A 36 -3.60 -8.11 -10.57
C SER A 36 -2.67 -9.04 -9.81
N LEU A 37 -1.40 -9.14 -10.21
CA LEU A 37 -0.43 -10.00 -9.55
C LEU A 37 -0.15 -9.58 -8.12
N SER A 38 0.05 -8.28 -7.87
CA SER A 38 0.36 -7.76 -6.54
C SER A 38 -0.75 -8.07 -5.52
N HIS A 39 -2.02 -7.83 -5.88
CA HIS A 39 -3.16 -8.13 -5.03
C HIS A 39 -3.53 -9.61 -5.01
N GLY A 40 -3.30 -10.34 -6.10
CA GLY A 40 -3.47 -11.80 -6.16
C GLY A 40 -2.51 -12.53 -5.22
N ILE A 41 -1.24 -12.12 -5.16
CA ILE A 41 -0.28 -12.60 -4.16
C ILE A 41 -0.77 -12.24 -2.75
N GLY A 42 -1.25 -11.01 -2.57
CA GLY A 42 -1.86 -10.56 -1.30
C GLY A 42 -3.00 -11.48 -0.85
N LEU A 43 -3.91 -11.86 -1.76
CA LEU A 43 -5.01 -12.78 -1.49
C LEU A 43 -4.51 -14.16 -1.03
N LEU A 44 -3.55 -14.73 -1.75
CA LEU A 44 -2.99 -16.04 -1.42
C LEU A 44 -2.30 -16.05 -0.06
N LEU A 45 -1.62 -14.97 0.30
CA LEU A 45 -0.96 -14.81 1.61
C LEU A 45 -1.95 -14.50 2.74
N CYS A 46 -3.01 -13.72 2.46
CA CYS A 46 -3.93 -13.31 3.51
C CYS A 46 -4.82 -14.47 3.99
N ILE A 47 -5.11 -15.46 3.14
CA ILE A 47 -5.90 -16.64 3.52
C ILE A 47 -5.29 -17.37 4.73
N PRO A 48 -4.07 -17.95 4.67
CA PRO A 48 -3.48 -18.63 5.81
C PRO A 48 -3.23 -17.68 6.99
N ALA A 49 -2.91 -16.41 6.74
CA ALA A 49 -2.74 -15.41 7.80
C ALA A 49 -4.04 -15.18 8.59
N VAL A 50 -5.19 -15.04 7.91
CA VAL A 50 -6.50 -14.89 8.58
C VAL A 50 -6.87 -16.15 9.37
N PHE A 51 -6.64 -17.35 8.81
CA PHE A 51 -6.88 -18.60 9.55
C PHE A 51 -6.00 -18.71 10.81
N PHE A 52 -4.73 -18.30 10.72
CA PHE A 52 -3.83 -18.25 11.87
C PHE A 52 -4.31 -17.25 12.93
N LEU A 53 -4.70 -16.04 12.52
CA LEU A 53 -5.25 -15.01 13.40
C LEU A 53 -6.52 -15.50 14.13
N LEU A 54 -7.44 -16.15 13.40
CA LEU A 54 -8.67 -16.71 13.97
C LEU A 54 -8.41 -17.87 14.93
N SER A 55 -7.43 -18.71 14.62
CA SER A 55 -7.00 -19.79 15.52
C SER A 55 -6.49 -19.23 16.84
N LEU A 56 -5.66 -18.19 16.80
CA LEU A 56 -5.19 -17.51 18.02
C LEU A 56 -6.32 -16.81 18.76
N ALA A 57 -7.23 -16.13 18.07
CA ALA A 57 -8.40 -15.49 18.68
C ALA A 57 -9.30 -16.51 19.40
N ARG A 58 -9.44 -17.73 18.85
CA ARG A 58 -10.18 -18.82 19.49
C ARG A 58 -9.43 -19.41 20.69
N MET A 59 -8.12 -19.61 20.57
CA MET A 59 -7.31 -20.28 21.61
C MET A 59 -7.03 -19.38 22.82
N LYS A 60 -6.82 -18.08 22.58
CA LYS A 60 -6.34 -17.12 23.59
C LYS A 60 -7.35 -16.02 23.92
N GLY A 61 -8.34 -15.81 23.07
CA GLY A 61 -9.28 -14.69 23.16
C GLY A 61 -10.66 -15.08 23.69
N SER A 62 -11.46 -14.04 23.94
CA SER A 62 -12.90 -14.14 24.23
C SER A 62 -13.73 -14.15 22.95
N LYS A 63 -15.07 -14.31 23.08
CA LYS A 63 -16.01 -14.17 21.96
C LYS A 63 -15.87 -12.84 21.21
N TRP A 64 -15.50 -11.76 21.90
CA TRP A 64 -15.23 -10.45 21.29
C TRP A 64 -14.04 -10.50 20.32
N HIS A 65 -13.01 -11.28 20.64
CA HIS A 65 -11.84 -11.43 19.78
C HIS A 65 -12.20 -12.22 18.52
N VAL A 66 -12.89 -13.35 18.68
CA VAL A 66 -13.32 -14.18 17.54
C VAL A 66 -14.17 -13.36 16.57
N VAL A 67 -15.23 -12.72 17.06
CA VAL A 67 -16.14 -11.92 16.20
C VAL A 67 -15.39 -10.77 15.50
N SER A 68 -14.59 -10.01 16.24
CA SER A 68 -13.90 -8.84 15.67
C SER A 68 -12.84 -9.24 14.65
N CYS A 69 -12.07 -10.30 14.92
CA CYS A 69 -11.06 -10.83 14.00
C CYS A 69 -11.69 -11.49 12.77
N THR A 70 -12.88 -12.11 12.90
CA THR A 70 -13.63 -12.64 11.75
C THR A 70 -14.09 -11.53 10.83
N ILE A 71 -14.66 -10.45 11.37
CA ILE A 71 -15.06 -9.28 10.58
C ILE A 71 -13.85 -8.70 9.84
N TYR A 72 -12.75 -8.46 10.55
CA TYR A 72 -11.50 -8.00 9.93
C TYR A 72 -11.03 -8.94 8.80
N GLY A 73 -10.93 -10.24 9.09
CA GLY A 73 -10.43 -11.23 8.14
C GLY A 73 -11.27 -11.34 6.87
N ILE A 74 -12.60 -11.32 7.00
CA ILE A 74 -13.52 -11.34 5.84
C ILE A 74 -13.29 -10.09 4.99
N THR A 75 -13.30 -8.90 5.59
CA THR A 75 -13.12 -7.66 4.82
C THR A 75 -11.74 -7.56 4.15
N LEU A 76 -10.69 -8.09 4.79
CA LEU A 76 -9.34 -8.17 4.22
C LEU A 76 -9.29 -9.09 2.99
N MET A 77 -9.87 -10.28 3.10
CA MET A 77 -9.96 -11.21 1.97
C MET A 77 -10.82 -10.63 0.85
N THR A 78 -11.94 -9.99 1.17
CA THR A 78 -12.81 -9.34 0.18
C THR A 78 -12.09 -8.22 -0.56
N MET A 79 -11.30 -7.39 0.11
CA MET A 79 -10.52 -6.33 -0.55
C MET A 79 -9.52 -6.90 -1.56
N TYR A 80 -8.69 -7.86 -1.15
CA TYR A 80 -7.74 -8.47 -2.07
C TYR A 80 -8.43 -9.20 -3.22
N PHE A 81 -9.54 -9.88 -2.95
CA PHE A 81 -10.31 -10.59 -3.97
C PHE A 81 -10.94 -9.64 -4.99
N CYS A 82 -11.68 -8.62 -4.55
CA CYS A 82 -12.35 -7.66 -5.44
C CYS A 82 -11.33 -6.90 -6.30
N SER A 83 -10.21 -6.50 -5.72
CA SER A 83 -9.14 -5.80 -6.45
C SER A 83 -8.45 -6.68 -7.47
N THR A 84 -8.16 -7.94 -7.11
CA THR A 84 -7.62 -8.93 -8.06
C THR A 84 -8.60 -9.13 -9.22
N LEU A 85 -9.90 -9.27 -8.96
CA LEU A 85 -10.90 -9.44 -10.01
C LEU A 85 -10.94 -8.23 -10.96
N TYR A 86 -11.00 -7.01 -10.42
CA TYR A 86 -11.07 -5.79 -11.23
C TYR A 86 -9.87 -5.64 -12.17
N HIS A 87 -8.66 -5.82 -11.65
CA HIS A 87 -7.44 -5.70 -12.46
C HIS A 87 -7.18 -6.91 -13.37
N SER A 88 -7.94 -8.00 -13.21
CA SER A 88 -7.87 -9.15 -14.12
C SER A 88 -8.90 -9.08 -15.25
N VAL A 89 -9.75 -8.05 -15.31
CA VAL A 89 -10.79 -7.91 -16.34
C VAL A 89 -10.21 -7.95 -17.75
N ASP A 90 -9.12 -7.24 -18.00
CA ASP A 90 -8.42 -7.22 -19.29
C ASP A 90 -7.72 -8.54 -19.61
N ILE A 91 -7.25 -9.24 -18.56
CA ILE A 91 -6.54 -10.52 -18.69
C ILE A 91 -7.50 -11.64 -19.09
N PHE A 92 -8.73 -11.61 -18.56
CA PHE A 92 -9.74 -12.64 -18.79
C PHE A 92 -10.80 -12.25 -19.84
N HIS A 93 -10.63 -11.13 -20.55
CA HIS A 93 -11.58 -10.65 -21.57
C HIS A 93 -13.01 -10.48 -21.03
N LEU A 94 -13.14 -9.86 -19.86
CA LEU A 94 -14.41 -9.63 -19.15
C LEU A 94 -14.83 -8.15 -19.20
N GLU A 95 -14.45 -7.41 -20.24
CA GLU A 95 -14.57 -5.94 -20.32
C GLU A 95 -16.01 -5.47 -20.14
N LYS A 96 -16.99 -6.30 -20.53
CA LYS A 96 -18.43 -6.08 -20.32
C LYS A 96 -18.80 -5.86 -18.84
N TYR A 97 -18.03 -6.43 -17.91
CA TYR A 97 -18.28 -6.37 -16.46
C TYR A 97 -17.33 -5.42 -15.72
N ARG A 98 -16.54 -4.60 -16.44
CA ARG A 98 -15.53 -3.72 -15.84
C ARG A 98 -16.10 -2.82 -14.75
N ASP A 99 -17.18 -2.12 -15.05
CA ASP A 99 -17.78 -1.17 -14.11
C ASP A 99 -18.29 -1.86 -12.85
N PHE A 100 -18.90 -3.05 -13.00
CA PHE A 100 -19.34 -3.85 -11.85
C PHE A 100 -18.18 -4.26 -10.95
N PHE A 101 -17.07 -4.75 -11.52
CA PHE A 101 -15.90 -5.10 -10.71
C PHE A 101 -15.21 -3.88 -10.10
N LYS A 102 -15.23 -2.73 -10.81
CA LYS A 102 -14.75 -1.44 -10.29
C LYS A 102 -15.55 -0.99 -9.07
N ASP A 103 -16.88 -1.14 -9.12
CA ASP A 103 -17.77 -0.84 -8.01
C ASP A 103 -17.46 -1.70 -6.80
N LEU A 104 -17.25 -3.01 -7.01
CA LEU A 104 -16.89 -3.94 -5.96
C LEU A 104 -15.52 -3.61 -5.35
N ASP A 105 -14.52 -3.29 -6.17
CA ASP A 105 -13.18 -2.91 -5.70
C ASP A 105 -13.23 -1.65 -4.81
N HIS A 106 -13.93 -0.61 -5.27
CA HIS A 106 -14.16 0.60 -4.47
C HIS A 106 -14.93 0.33 -3.18
N CYS A 107 -15.98 -0.53 -3.22
CA CYS A 107 -16.72 -0.92 -2.02
C CYS A 107 -15.81 -1.66 -1.02
N ALA A 108 -14.89 -2.49 -1.50
CA ALA A 108 -14.05 -3.30 -0.65
C ALA A 108 -13.02 -2.47 0.13
N ILE A 109 -12.58 -1.31 -0.38
CA ILE A 109 -11.75 -0.36 0.37
C ILE A 109 -12.51 0.17 1.60
N TYR A 110 -13.78 0.58 1.44
CA TYR A 110 -14.61 1.02 2.57
C TYR A 110 -14.76 -0.07 3.63
N MET A 111 -15.05 -1.29 3.18
CA MET A 111 -15.21 -2.45 4.06
C MET A 111 -13.91 -2.78 4.80
N LEU A 112 -12.76 -2.76 4.13
CA LEU A 112 -11.45 -3.02 4.75
C LEU A 112 -11.13 -2.00 5.84
N ILE A 113 -11.38 -0.70 5.58
CA ILE A 113 -11.14 0.34 6.58
C ILE A 113 -12.00 0.03 7.81
N ALA A 114 -13.30 -0.20 7.64
CA ALA A 114 -14.19 -0.52 8.75
C ALA A 114 -13.86 -1.82 9.49
N GLY A 115 -13.49 -2.86 8.75
CA GLY A 115 -13.04 -4.12 9.30
C GLY A 115 -11.77 -3.99 10.13
N THR A 116 -10.82 -3.15 9.71
CA THR A 116 -9.58 -2.86 10.46
C THR A 116 -9.85 -2.16 11.79
N TYR A 117 -10.83 -1.24 11.83
CA TYR A 117 -11.24 -0.57 13.06
C TYR A 117 -11.98 -1.47 14.05
N THR A 118 -12.61 -2.55 13.59
CA THR A 118 -13.45 -3.43 14.40
C THR A 118 -12.67 -4.03 15.60
N PRO A 119 -11.55 -4.74 15.44
CA PRO A 119 -10.77 -5.23 16.58
C PRO A 119 -10.14 -4.09 17.41
N LEU A 120 -9.76 -2.96 16.80
CA LEU A 120 -9.22 -1.82 17.54
C LEU A 120 -10.26 -1.23 18.51
N THR A 121 -11.50 -1.11 18.08
CA THR A 121 -12.59 -0.55 18.89
C THR A 121 -13.16 -1.58 19.86
N LEU A 122 -13.59 -2.74 19.38
CA LEU A 122 -14.31 -3.73 20.19
C LEU A 122 -13.40 -4.47 21.18
N ILE A 123 -12.16 -4.79 20.80
CA ILE A 123 -11.23 -5.48 21.72
C ILE A 123 -10.57 -4.46 22.64
N ASN A 124 -9.80 -3.52 22.06
CA ASN A 124 -8.92 -2.67 22.86
C ASN A 124 -9.68 -1.59 23.65
N LEU A 125 -10.69 -0.94 23.06
CA LEU A 125 -11.40 0.15 23.75
C LEU A 125 -12.61 -0.34 24.55
N VAL A 126 -13.35 -1.34 24.04
CA VAL A 126 -14.56 -1.85 24.71
C VAL A 126 -14.26 -3.03 25.64
N TYR A 127 -13.87 -4.17 25.10
CA TYR A 127 -13.75 -5.42 25.87
C TYR A 127 -12.71 -5.32 27.00
N ASN A 128 -11.48 -4.86 26.71
CA ASN A 128 -10.41 -4.79 27.72
C ASN A 128 -10.80 -3.89 28.90
N ASN A 129 -11.48 -2.77 28.62
CA ASN A 129 -11.94 -1.83 29.65
C ASN A 129 -13.13 -2.36 30.46
N LEU A 130 -14.05 -3.10 29.83
CA LEU A 130 -15.15 -3.75 30.53
C LEU A 130 -14.67 -4.91 31.41
N SER A 131 -13.74 -5.72 30.90
CA SER A 131 -13.18 -6.85 31.64
C SER A 131 -12.36 -6.40 32.84
N HIS A 132 -11.52 -5.36 32.69
CA HIS A 132 -10.74 -4.82 33.80
C HIS A 132 -11.63 -4.20 34.89
N ASN A 133 -12.69 -3.49 34.50
CA ASN A 133 -13.63 -2.90 35.45
C ASN A 133 -14.43 -3.97 36.24
N ASN A 134 -14.79 -5.09 35.61
CA ASN A 134 -15.48 -6.18 36.31
C ASN A 134 -14.55 -6.85 37.34
N ASN A 135 -13.31 -7.18 36.96
CA ASN A 135 -12.35 -7.83 37.86
C ASN A 135 -12.02 -6.99 39.12
N ASN A 136 -11.96 -5.66 38.98
CA ASN A 136 -11.72 -4.77 40.12
C ASN A 136 -12.88 -4.74 41.11
N ASN A 137 -14.13 -4.90 40.65
CA ASN A 137 -15.29 -4.93 41.53
C ASN A 137 -15.35 -6.24 42.35
N ASP A 138 -15.04 -7.38 41.73
CA ASP A 138 -15.02 -8.68 42.42
C ASP A 138 -13.93 -8.73 43.51
N SER A 139 -12.80 -8.04 43.28
CA SER A 139 -11.69 -7.95 44.24
C SER A 139 -11.97 -7.02 45.43
N SER A 140 -13.02 -6.20 45.36
CA SER A 140 -13.37 -5.21 46.40
C SER A 140 -14.36 -5.71 47.46
N ASN A 141 -14.78 -6.98 47.40
CA ASN A 141 -15.60 -7.61 48.45
C ASN A 141 -14.74 -8.02 49.67
N GLN A 142 -14.27 -7.03 50.44
CA GLN A 142 -13.94 -7.22 51.85
C GLN A 142 -15.23 -7.22 52.70
N PRO A 143 -15.25 -7.89 53.87
CA PRO A 143 -16.45 -7.95 54.70
C PRO A 143 -16.89 -6.55 55.12
N MET A 144 -18.17 -6.26 54.86
CA MET A 144 -18.79 -4.96 55.01
C MET A 144 -18.90 -4.56 56.48
N ILE A 145 -18.10 -3.59 56.90
CA ILE A 145 -18.44 -2.68 58.00
C ILE A 145 -18.78 -1.36 57.30
N ASN A 146 -20.05 -0.92 57.37
CA ASN A 146 -20.65 0.26 56.72
C ASN A 146 -21.33 -0.01 55.35
N GLY A 147 -22.34 -0.88 55.38
CA GLY A 147 -23.28 -1.05 54.28
C GLY A 147 -24.20 0.15 54.08
N GLU A 148 -24.76 0.23 52.88
CA GLU A 148 -25.82 1.15 52.42
C GLU A 148 -25.37 2.49 51.80
N GLN A 149 -24.51 3.30 52.42
CA GLN A 149 -24.14 4.60 51.81
C GLN A 149 -23.15 4.51 50.62
N GLN A 150 -22.28 3.50 50.57
CA GLN A 150 -21.36 3.32 49.44
C GLN A 150 -22.00 2.64 48.22
N LYS A 151 -23.09 1.89 48.40
CA LYS A 151 -23.78 1.17 47.30
C LYS A 151 -24.57 2.10 46.38
N GLN A 152 -24.98 3.29 46.83
CA GLN A 152 -25.75 4.23 46.01
C GLN A 152 -24.89 5.22 45.21
N ASN A 153 -23.64 5.48 45.61
CA ASN A 153 -22.74 6.42 44.93
C ASN A 153 -21.84 5.79 43.85
N GLN A 154 -21.74 4.46 43.77
CA GLN A 154 -21.15 3.77 42.63
C GLN A 154 -22.20 3.46 41.55
N LYS A 155 -22.86 4.51 41.04
CA LYS A 155 -23.64 4.39 39.80
C LYS A 155 -22.63 3.99 38.70
N LYS A 156 -22.63 2.71 38.26
CA LYS A 156 -21.76 2.09 37.24
C LYS A 156 -21.42 3.09 36.12
N LYS A 157 -20.35 3.87 36.29
CA LYS A 157 -19.97 4.88 35.31
C LYS A 157 -19.16 4.14 34.26
N THR A 158 -19.76 3.93 33.10
CA THR A 158 -19.07 3.28 31.98
C THR A 158 -17.75 3.99 31.70
N PRO A 159 -16.62 3.26 31.58
CA PRO A 159 -15.32 3.87 31.33
C PRO A 159 -15.36 4.75 30.07
N LYS A 160 -14.66 5.89 30.08
CA LYS A 160 -14.64 6.82 28.94
C LYS A 160 -14.20 6.10 27.65
N ALA A 161 -13.19 5.23 27.74
CA ALA A 161 -12.68 4.43 26.63
C ALA A 161 -13.78 3.55 25.99
N VAL A 162 -14.68 2.96 26.79
CA VAL A 162 -15.79 2.14 26.26
C VAL A 162 -16.75 2.99 25.43
N LYS A 163 -17.09 4.20 25.89
CA LYS A 163 -17.95 5.12 25.14
C LYS A 163 -17.31 5.54 23.82
N ILE A 164 -16.01 5.85 23.85
CA ILE A 164 -15.24 6.23 22.66
C ILE A 164 -15.14 5.05 21.69
N GLY A 165 -14.90 3.83 22.18
CA GLY A 165 -14.85 2.62 21.36
C GLY A 165 -16.14 2.39 20.57
N TRP A 166 -17.31 2.46 21.24
CA TRP A 166 -18.60 2.35 20.55
C TRP A 166 -18.86 3.52 19.60
N ALA A 167 -18.54 4.75 19.98
CA ALA A 167 -18.71 5.91 19.12
C ALA A 167 -17.89 5.79 17.83
N MET A 168 -16.62 5.37 17.93
CA MET A 168 -15.75 5.13 16.77
C MET A 168 -16.26 3.98 15.91
N PHE A 169 -16.68 2.87 16.52
CA PHE A 169 -17.22 1.72 15.81
C PHE A 169 -18.46 2.10 14.98
N ILE A 170 -19.43 2.77 15.59
CA ILE A 170 -20.65 3.22 14.91
C ILE A 170 -20.33 4.23 13.81
N LEU A 171 -19.47 5.21 14.10
CA LEU A 171 -19.08 6.23 13.12
C LEU A 171 -18.44 5.61 11.88
N ILE A 172 -17.46 4.72 12.06
CA ILE A 172 -16.76 4.10 10.94
C ILE A 172 -17.67 3.19 10.12
N TRP A 173 -18.53 2.39 10.76
CA TRP A 173 -19.47 1.54 10.04
C TRP A 173 -20.57 2.36 9.33
N ALA A 174 -21.01 3.48 9.91
CA ALA A 174 -21.92 4.40 9.23
C ALA A 174 -21.27 5.04 7.98
N MET A 175 -20.02 5.48 8.09
CA MET A 175 -19.25 5.98 6.94
C MET A 175 -19.03 4.90 5.88
N CYS A 176 -18.77 3.65 6.28
CA CYS A 176 -18.66 2.50 5.38
C CYS A 176 -19.97 2.26 4.61
N VAL A 177 -21.11 2.22 5.31
CA VAL A 177 -22.42 2.03 4.66
C VAL A 177 -22.72 3.16 3.69
N LEU A 178 -22.40 4.41 4.07
CA LEU A 178 -22.55 5.56 3.18
C LEU A 178 -21.66 5.44 1.93
N GLY A 179 -20.39 5.07 2.11
CA GLY A 179 -19.42 4.90 1.03
C GLY A 179 -19.82 3.78 0.06
N VAL A 180 -20.12 2.60 0.58
CA VAL A 180 -20.60 1.45 -0.21
C VAL A 180 -21.91 1.79 -0.91
N GLY A 181 -22.88 2.37 -0.20
CA GLY A 181 -24.17 2.78 -0.77
C GLY A 181 -24.00 3.78 -1.91
N SER A 182 -23.09 4.75 -1.78
CA SER A 182 -22.81 5.70 -2.85
C SER A 182 -22.28 5.02 -4.12
N LYS A 183 -21.42 4.01 -3.98
CA LYS A 183 -20.86 3.27 -5.13
C LYS A 183 -21.86 2.33 -5.77
N LEU A 184 -22.73 1.70 -4.99
CA LEU A 184 -23.77 0.82 -5.52
C LEU A 184 -24.92 1.59 -6.21
N VAL A 185 -25.22 2.82 -5.78
CA VAL A 185 -26.33 3.62 -6.34
C VAL A 185 -25.87 4.49 -7.52
N LEU A 186 -24.71 5.15 -7.39
CA LEU A 186 -24.21 6.10 -8.39
C LEU A 186 -23.19 5.47 -9.33
N GLY A 187 -22.71 4.27 -9.03
CA GLY A 187 -21.57 3.65 -9.70
C GLY A 187 -20.24 4.31 -9.34
N ALA A 188 -19.14 3.60 -9.56
CA ALA A 188 -17.79 4.09 -9.37
C ALA A 188 -17.49 5.28 -10.28
N ASN A 189 -18.04 5.30 -11.49
CA ASN A 189 -17.86 6.37 -12.45
C ASN A 189 -18.74 7.61 -12.15
N GLY A 190 -19.80 7.47 -11.34
CA GLY A 190 -20.68 8.57 -10.96
C GLY A 190 -20.20 9.38 -9.77
N VAL A 191 -19.26 8.85 -8.97
CA VAL A 191 -18.62 9.57 -7.86
C VAL A 191 -17.17 9.86 -8.21
N PRO A 192 -16.77 11.15 -8.36
CA PRO A 192 -15.39 11.53 -8.65
C PRO A 192 -14.37 10.86 -7.71
N ASP A 193 -13.25 10.41 -8.27
CA ASP A 193 -12.20 9.70 -7.53
C ASP A 193 -11.65 10.55 -6.38
N ILE A 194 -11.49 11.87 -6.58
CA ILE A 194 -11.05 12.81 -5.53
C ILE A 194 -11.96 12.79 -4.29
N ILE A 195 -13.28 12.66 -4.47
CA ILE A 195 -14.25 12.63 -3.37
C ILE A 195 -14.10 11.31 -2.61
N SER A 196 -14.01 10.20 -3.35
CA SER A 196 -13.88 8.86 -2.76
C SER A 196 -12.56 8.71 -2.00
N ASN A 197 -11.46 9.15 -2.62
CA ASN A 197 -10.12 9.12 -2.03
C ASN A 197 -10.03 9.99 -0.78
N SER A 198 -10.63 11.18 -0.80
CA SER A 198 -10.74 12.04 0.38
C SER A 198 -11.55 11.35 1.48
N PHE A 199 -12.63 10.66 1.13
CA PHE A 199 -13.49 9.97 2.10
C PHE A 199 -12.79 8.76 2.72
N TYR A 200 -12.03 7.98 1.95
CA TYR A 200 -11.16 6.91 2.47
C TYR A 200 -10.14 7.45 3.47
N LEU A 201 -9.48 8.56 3.12
CA LEU A 201 -8.48 9.18 3.99
C LEU A 201 -9.12 9.69 5.30
N LEU A 202 -10.26 10.37 5.22
CA LEU A 202 -11.00 10.82 6.40
C LEU A 202 -11.39 9.65 7.31
N MET A 203 -11.89 8.54 6.76
CA MET A 203 -12.16 7.33 7.54
C MET A 203 -10.90 6.77 8.19
N GLY A 204 -9.78 6.72 7.46
CA GLY A 204 -8.49 6.27 7.98
C GLY A 204 -7.99 7.08 9.19
N TRP A 205 -8.30 8.37 9.25
CA TRP A 205 -7.85 9.28 10.30
C TRP A 205 -8.78 9.38 11.52
N VAL A 206 -9.94 8.70 11.53
CA VAL A 206 -10.86 8.67 12.69
C VAL A 206 -10.18 8.18 13.99
N SER A 207 -9.16 7.33 13.88
CA SER A 207 -8.36 6.83 15.00
C SER A 207 -7.75 7.95 15.86
N VAL A 208 -7.49 9.12 15.28
CA VAL A 208 -6.96 10.28 16.01
C VAL A 208 -7.91 10.75 17.11
N ILE A 209 -9.23 10.64 16.91
CA ILE A 209 -10.25 11.02 17.91
C ILE A 209 -10.08 10.22 19.20
N GLY A 210 -9.77 8.92 19.08
CA GLY A 210 -9.57 8.00 20.20
C GLY A 210 -8.11 7.78 20.58
N LEU A 211 -7.16 8.56 20.06
CA LEU A 211 -5.74 8.26 20.16
C LEU A 211 -5.24 8.15 21.61
N LYS A 212 -5.71 9.02 22.50
CA LYS A 212 -5.34 9.00 23.93
C LYS A 212 -5.75 7.69 24.61
N ASP A 213 -6.91 7.13 24.25
CA ASP A 213 -7.39 5.88 24.79
C ASP A 213 -6.74 4.67 24.10
N LEU A 214 -6.46 4.76 22.80
CA LEU A 214 -5.69 3.74 22.07
C LEU A 214 -4.28 3.59 22.65
N ILE A 215 -3.57 4.69 22.95
CA ILE A 215 -2.23 4.67 23.57
C ILE A 215 -2.24 3.90 24.91
N LYS A 216 -3.32 4.01 25.68
CA LYS A 216 -3.44 3.37 27.00
C LYS A 216 -3.82 1.90 26.92
N ASN A 217 -4.51 1.50 25.86
CA ASN A 217 -5.12 0.18 25.75
C ASN A 217 -4.46 -0.75 24.73
N LEU A 218 -3.62 -0.23 23.84
CA LEU A 218 -2.81 -1.03 22.92
C LEU A 218 -1.42 -1.32 23.50
N PRO A 219 -0.85 -2.50 23.23
CA PRO A 219 0.57 -2.75 23.46
C PRO A 219 1.45 -1.73 22.72
N HIS A 220 2.58 -1.34 23.30
CA HIS A 220 3.53 -0.37 22.70
C HIS A 220 3.98 -0.78 21.28
N LYS A 221 4.21 -2.08 21.06
CA LYS A 221 4.53 -2.62 19.72
C LYS A 221 3.36 -2.43 18.75
N GLY A 222 2.15 -2.76 19.18
CA GLY A 222 0.92 -2.55 18.40
C GLY A 222 0.71 -1.09 18.03
N LEU A 223 0.94 -0.16 18.96
CA LEU A 223 0.84 1.28 18.67
C LEU A 223 1.82 1.74 17.59
N LYS A 224 3.09 1.29 17.64
CA LYS A 224 4.07 1.60 16.58
C LYS A 224 3.60 1.07 15.23
N LEU A 225 3.11 -0.16 15.18
CA LEU A 225 2.57 -0.77 13.96
C LEU A 225 1.34 -0.01 13.42
N LEU A 226 0.45 0.44 14.31
CA LEU A 226 -0.71 1.26 13.93
C LEU A 226 -0.28 2.58 13.28
N VAL A 227 0.70 3.27 13.86
CA VAL A 227 1.24 4.53 13.31
C VAL A 227 1.95 4.28 11.98
N SER A 228 2.80 3.25 11.89
CA SER A 228 3.46 2.86 10.64
C SER A 228 2.45 2.52 9.55
N GLY A 229 1.36 1.82 9.87
CA GLY A 229 0.25 1.54 8.95
C GLY A 229 -0.40 2.81 8.43
N GLY A 230 -0.76 3.75 9.32
CA GLY A 230 -1.36 5.03 8.94
C GLY A 230 -0.46 5.90 8.06
N ILE A 231 0.84 5.96 8.35
CA ILE A 231 1.83 6.66 7.51
C ILE A 231 1.93 5.99 6.15
N THR A 232 1.97 4.66 6.11
CA THR A 232 2.07 3.89 4.86
C THR A 232 0.85 4.13 3.97
N TYR A 233 -0.37 4.06 4.53
CA TYR A 233 -1.58 4.37 3.74
C TYR A 233 -1.59 5.80 3.21
N THR A 234 -1.25 6.78 4.06
CA THR A 234 -1.24 8.19 3.66
C THR A 234 -0.18 8.45 2.58
N GLY A 235 1.00 7.84 2.70
CA GLY A 235 2.05 7.90 1.67
C GLY A 235 1.60 7.26 0.35
N GLY A 236 0.88 6.13 0.41
CA GLY A 236 0.29 5.48 -0.76
C GLY A 236 -0.67 6.40 -1.51
N VAL A 237 -1.53 7.15 -0.82
CA VAL A 237 -2.44 8.12 -1.45
C VAL A 237 -1.68 9.17 -2.27
N GLY A 238 -0.47 9.55 -1.84
CA GLY A 238 0.41 10.45 -2.60
C GLY A 238 0.78 9.89 -3.98
N PHE A 239 1.04 8.58 -4.09
CA PHE A 239 1.29 7.93 -5.38
C PHE A 239 0.00 7.77 -6.19
N LEU A 240 -1.14 7.50 -5.54
CA LEU A 240 -2.43 7.38 -6.21
C LEU A 240 -2.82 8.68 -6.94
N ILE A 241 -2.63 9.84 -6.31
CA ILE A 241 -2.94 11.14 -6.93
C ILE A 241 -1.86 11.61 -7.92
N TRP A 242 -0.68 10.98 -7.92
CA TRP A 242 0.39 11.31 -8.85
C TRP A 242 0.15 10.59 -10.19
N GLU A 243 -0.82 11.08 -10.96
CA GLU A 243 -1.27 10.47 -12.21
C GLU A 243 -0.13 10.26 -13.21
N THR A 244 0.77 11.25 -13.33
CA THR A 244 1.88 11.27 -14.30
C THR A 244 3.05 10.35 -13.98
N ALA A 245 3.10 9.72 -12.81
CA ALA A 245 4.16 8.79 -12.46
C ALA A 245 3.88 7.43 -13.14
N PRO A 246 4.88 6.80 -13.81
CA PRO A 246 4.71 5.46 -14.35
C PRO A 246 4.50 4.45 -13.22
N PHE A 247 3.62 3.48 -13.41
CA PHE A 247 3.28 2.46 -12.40
C PHE A 247 2.72 3.02 -11.08
N ASN A 248 2.19 4.25 -11.08
CA ASN A 248 1.67 4.91 -9.88
C ASN A 248 0.65 4.05 -9.11
N HIS A 249 -0.29 3.42 -9.83
CA HIS A 249 -1.32 2.56 -9.26
C HIS A 249 -0.75 1.26 -8.68
N ALA A 250 0.22 0.64 -9.37
CA ALA A 250 0.92 -0.54 -8.86
C ALA A 250 1.74 -0.22 -7.61
N VAL A 251 2.39 0.95 -7.57
CA VAL A 251 3.08 1.43 -6.35
C VAL A 251 2.08 1.65 -5.23
N TRP A 252 0.92 2.26 -5.51
CA TRP A 252 -0.16 2.42 -4.52
C TRP A 252 -0.60 1.06 -3.94
N HIS A 253 -0.77 0.02 -4.76
CA HIS A 253 -1.07 -1.34 -4.31
C HIS A 253 -0.02 -1.90 -3.33
N LEU A 254 1.26 -1.65 -3.57
CA LEU A 254 2.33 -2.06 -2.66
C LEU A 254 2.22 -1.35 -1.30
N PHE A 255 1.89 -0.05 -1.30
CA PHE A 255 1.65 0.71 -0.07
C PHE A 255 0.40 0.20 0.68
N VAL A 256 -0.69 -0.10 -0.04
CA VAL A 256 -1.88 -0.72 0.57
C VAL A 256 -1.53 -2.06 1.21
N SER A 257 -0.76 -2.89 0.52
CA SER A 257 -0.33 -4.20 1.02
C SER A 257 0.63 -4.12 2.22
N ALA A 258 1.54 -3.15 2.23
CA ALA A 258 2.38 -2.89 3.40
C ALA A 258 1.54 -2.36 4.58
N GLY A 259 0.55 -1.51 4.32
CA GLY A 259 -0.39 -1.00 5.31
C GLY A 259 -1.20 -2.13 5.95
N THR A 260 -1.84 -2.99 5.16
CA THR A 260 -2.61 -4.14 5.67
C THR A 260 -1.73 -5.07 6.50
N LEU A 261 -0.47 -5.27 6.12
CA LEU A 261 0.49 -6.07 6.88
C LEU A 261 0.78 -5.46 8.26
N PHE A 262 1.02 -4.15 8.34
CA PHE A 262 1.21 -3.47 9.63
C PHE A 262 -0.04 -3.57 10.52
N HIS A 263 -1.23 -3.40 9.95
CA HIS A 263 -2.48 -3.52 10.70
C HIS A 263 -2.76 -4.97 11.14
N TYR A 264 -2.45 -5.96 10.31
CA TYR A 264 -2.52 -7.38 10.67
C TYR A 264 -1.65 -7.67 11.90
N PHE A 265 -0.39 -7.24 11.88
CA PHE A 265 0.51 -7.46 13.02
C PHE A 265 0.09 -6.65 14.26
N CYS A 266 -0.47 -5.44 14.09
CA CYS A 266 -1.03 -4.68 15.20
C CYS A 266 -2.16 -5.45 15.91
N ILE A 267 -3.06 -6.08 15.16
CA ILE A 267 -4.16 -6.88 15.70
C ILE A 267 -3.61 -8.17 16.33
N LEU A 268 -2.62 -8.81 15.69
CA LEU A 268 -1.95 -10.00 16.22
C LEU A 268 -1.29 -9.72 17.58
N GLU A 269 -0.55 -8.62 17.71
CA GLU A 269 0.07 -8.19 18.97
C GLU A 269 -0.98 -7.92 20.06
N SER A 270 -2.17 -7.43 19.69
CA SER A 270 -3.28 -7.23 20.62
C SER A 270 -3.87 -8.54 21.16
N LEU A 271 -3.65 -9.67 20.46
CA LEU A 271 -4.06 -11.01 20.88
C LEU A 271 -3.01 -11.75 21.72
N LEU A 272 -1.75 -11.31 21.69
CA LEU A 272 -0.67 -11.91 22.44
C LEU A 272 -0.64 -11.33 23.86
N PRO A 273 -0.83 -12.14 24.92
CA PRO A 273 -0.82 -11.62 26.29
C PRO A 273 0.55 -11.02 26.62
N SER A 274 0.57 -9.75 27.02
CA SER A 274 1.74 -9.08 27.62
C SER A 274 2.24 -9.78 28.90
N ASN A 275 1.46 -10.71 29.45
CA ASN A 275 1.70 -11.38 30.72
C ASN A 275 2.65 -12.57 30.62
N LEU A 276 2.94 -13.07 29.40
CA LEU A 276 3.93 -14.14 29.20
C LEU A 276 5.37 -13.62 29.26
N LEU A 277 5.61 -12.31 29.08
CA LEU A 277 6.94 -11.71 29.20
C LEU A 277 7.25 -11.18 30.60
N LYS A 278 6.28 -11.17 31.52
CA LYS A 278 6.51 -10.73 32.91
C LYS A 278 6.73 -11.90 33.86
N LYS A 279 6.06 -13.03 33.62
CA LYS A 279 6.22 -14.24 34.44
C LYS A 279 7.63 -14.84 34.35
N ASP A 280 8.28 -14.73 33.20
CA ASP A 280 9.65 -15.23 32.99
C ASP A 280 10.72 -14.29 33.57
N ASN A 281 10.41 -13.00 33.77
CA ASN A 281 11.34 -12.03 34.35
C ASN A 281 11.24 -11.94 35.89
N GLU A 282 10.07 -12.26 36.47
CA GLU A 282 9.93 -12.35 37.94
C GLU A 282 10.44 -13.70 38.48
N HIS A 283 10.39 -14.80 37.70
CA HIS A 283 10.96 -16.08 38.14
C HIS A 283 12.48 -16.19 37.93
N ASN A 284 13.07 -15.47 36.97
CA ASN A 284 14.52 -15.51 36.73
C ASN A 284 15.33 -14.50 37.56
N HIS A 285 14.69 -13.51 38.19
CA HIS A 285 15.41 -12.53 39.03
C HIS A 285 15.66 -12.99 40.48
N HIS A 286 15.19 -14.18 40.88
CA HIS A 286 15.43 -14.71 42.23
C HIS A 286 16.42 -15.88 42.32
N ASN A 287 17.02 -16.33 41.20
CA ASN A 287 17.88 -17.52 41.23
C ASN A 287 19.28 -17.36 40.61
N ASN A 288 19.67 -16.16 40.14
CA ASN A 288 20.98 -15.94 39.53
C ASN A 288 21.88 -15.04 40.40
N ASN A 289 22.00 -15.36 41.69
CA ASN A 289 23.04 -14.79 42.53
C ASN A 289 23.73 -15.87 43.37
N SER A 290 24.19 -16.94 42.71
CA SER A 290 25.34 -17.71 43.17
C SER A 290 25.92 -18.48 42.00
N ASN A 291 27.25 -18.47 41.90
CA ASN A 291 28.10 -19.30 41.04
C ASN A 291 28.34 -18.75 39.63
N ASN A 292 29.46 -18.02 39.46
CA ASN A 292 30.67 -18.63 38.91
C ASN A 292 31.81 -17.60 38.76
N ASN A 293 32.73 -17.62 39.73
CA ASN A 293 34.13 -17.29 39.50
C ASN A 293 34.81 -18.56 39.00
N HIS A 294 35.25 -18.62 37.73
CA HIS A 294 36.58 -19.16 37.40
C HIS A 294 36.99 -18.90 35.94
N LEU A 295 38.24 -18.46 35.80
CA LEU A 295 39.12 -18.35 34.62
C LEU A 295 39.02 -19.50 33.60
N VAL A 296 39.31 -19.23 32.32
CA VAL A 296 40.60 -19.53 31.63
C VAL A 296 40.56 -19.12 30.13
N ASN A 297 41.46 -18.19 29.79
CA ASN A 297 42.33 -17.98 28.61
C ASN A 297 42.23 -18.74 27.26
N ASN A 298 42.69 -17.98 26.22
CA ASN A 298 43.37 -18.33 24.96
C ASN A 298 42.50 -18.85 23.78
N ASP A 299 42.74 -18.57 22.50
CA ASP A 299 43.78 -17.84 21.77
C ASP A 299 43.31 -17.53 20.33
N SER A 300 44.12 -16.71 19.67
CA SER A 300 44.10 -16.12 18.33
C SER A 300 43.85 -17.00 17.07
N LYS A 301 43.13 -16.37 16.11
CA LYS A 301 43.51 -16.06 14.70
C LYS A 301 43.88 -17.20 13.73
N THR A 302 43.15 -17.27 12.61
CA THR A 302 43.67 -17.77 11.31
C THR A 302 42.94 -17.18 10.11
N THR A 303 43.73 -17.02 9.05
CA THR A 303 43.56 -16.45 7.70
C THR A 303 43.10 -17.47 6.65
N GLU A 304 42.79 -16.98 5.43
CA GLU A 304 42.91 -17.56 4.05
C GLU A 304 41.63 -17.37 3.22
N THR A 305 41.58 -16.56 2.15
CA THR A 305 42.16 -16.58 0.77
C THR A 305 41.36 -17.37 -0.29
N THR A 306 41.25 -16.70 -1.45
CA THR A 306 40.53 -16.91 -2.73
C THR A 306 40.81 -18.25 -3.47
N PRO A 307 40.05 -18.60 -4.52
CA PRO A 307 40.56 -18.29 -5.88
C PRO A 307 39.53 -17.91 -6.98
N THR A 308 40.01 -17.03 -7.87
CA THR A 308 39.96 -17.02 -9.36
C THR A 308 38.70 -17.39 -10.15
N ILE A 309 38.21 -16.47 -11.00
CA ILE A 309 37.65 -16.78 -12.34
C ILE A 309 38.17 -15.79 -13.40
N THR A 310 38.54 -16.39 -14.53
CA THR A 310 39.19 -15.97 -15.77
C THR A 310 38.46 -14.91 -16.60
N ALA A 311 39.26 -14.07 -17.28
CA ALA A 311 38.85 -13.11 -18.30
C ALA A 311 38.59 -13.77 -19.67
N THR A 312 37.68 -13.21 -20.48
CA THR A 312 37.70 -13.44 -21.94
C THR A 312 37.33 -12.16 -22.69
N THR A 313 38.23 -11.82 -23.59
CA THR A 313 38.30 -10.71 -24.54
C THR A 313 37.26 -10.85 -25.65
N THR A 314 36.71 -9.75 -26.18
CA THR A 314 36.42 -9.66 -27.63
C THR A 314 36.59 -8.22 -28.10
N THR A 315 37.30 -8.11 -29.22
CA THR A 315 37.86 -6.89 -29.85
C THR A 315 36.86 -6.25 -30.82
N THR A 316 37.03 -4.94 -30.98
CA THR A 316 36.42 -3.98 -31.92
C THR A 316 36.80 -4.16 -33.40
N THR A 317 36.20 -3.32 -34.27
CA THR A 317 36.69 -2.68 -35.52
C THR A 317 36.50 -3.50 -36.84
N THR A 318 36.13 -3.00 -38.04
CA THR A 318 35.72 -1.69 -38.59
C THR A 318 35.51 -1.80 -40.13
N THR A 319 34.50 -1.07 -40.68
CA THR A 319 34.42 -0.32 -42.00
C THR A 319 34.72 -1.08 -43.33
N THR A 320 34.12 -0.85 -44.52
CA THR A 320 34.03 0.41 -45.31
C THR A 320 33.21 0.19 -46.63
N THR A 321 32.36 1.18 -46.98
CA THR A 321 31.93 1.73 -48.32
C THR A 321 31.82 0.90 -49.61
N THR A 322 30.81 1.21 -50.46
CA THR A 322 30.96 1.98 -51.75
C THR A 322 29.59 2.28 -52.42
N THR A 323 29.22 3.57 -52.41
CA THR A 323 28.69 4.50 -53.46
C THR A 323 27.64 4.14 -54.55
N THR A 324 26.61 5.02 -54.59
CA THR A 324 25.90 5.67 -55.73
C THR A 324 24.90 4.92 -56.63
N HIS A 325 23.60 5.24 -56.48
CA HIS A 325 22.74 5.90 -57.49
C HIS A 325 21.33 6.16 -56.91
N THR A 326 20.63 7.20 -57.41
CA THR A 326 19.20 7.58 -57.23
C THR A 326 18.78 8.52 -56.07
N SER A 327 18.94 9.82 -56.28
CA SER A 327 18.57 10.90 -55.35
C SER A 327 17.07 11.26 -55.29
N THR A 328 16.16 10.39 -55.76
CA THR A 328 14.70 10.62 -55.69
C THR A 328 13.98 9.53 -54.89
N ILE A 329 14.54 8.32 -54.84
CA ILE A 329 14.08 7.24 -53.94
C ILE A 329 14.50 7.53 -52.49
N HIS A 330 15.65 8.17 -52.29
CA HIS A 330 16.16 8.53 -50.96
C HIS A 330 15.24 9.46 -50.17
N LYS A 331 14.49 10.36 -50.81
CA LYS A 331 13.61 11.30 -50.10
C LYS A 331 12.37 10.60 -49.52
N HIS A 332 11.71 9.74 -50.30
CA HIS A 332 10.59 8.94 -49.80
C HIS A 332 11.04 7.85 -48.82
N HIS A 333 12.20 7.23 -49.05
CA HIS A 333 12.75 6.25 -48.11
C HIS A 333 13.19 6.89 -46.79
N SER A 334 13.72 8.12 -46.80
CA SER A 334 14.06 8.86 -45.57
C SER A 334 12.82 9.21 -44.75
N VAL A 335 11.72 9.61 -45.40
CA VAL A 335 10.45 9.91 -44.69
C VAL A 335 9.84 8.63 -44.13
N ILE A 336 9.85 7.53 -44.88
CA ILE A 336 9.34 6.24 -44.40
C ILE A 336 10.20 5.72 -43.24
N LEU A 337 11.53 5.80 -43.32
CA LEU A 337 12.42 5.43 -42.22
C LEU A 337 12.23 6.34 -41.01
N GLU A 338 12.05 7.64 -41.19
CA GLU A 338 11.77 8.57 -40.09
C GLU A 338 10.40 8.28 -39.45
N HIS A 339 9.40 7.90 -40.24
CA HIS A 339 8.09 7.46 -39.74
C HIS A 339 8.16 6.08 -39.06
N LEU A 340 8.99 5.16 -39.55
CA LEU A 340 9.22 3.85 -38.95
C LEU A 340 10.04 3.95 -37.66
N GLU A 341 11.05 4.82 -37.62
CA GLU A 341 11.89 5.08 -36.44
C GLU A 341 11.11 5.90 -35.40
N PHE A 342 10.24 6.81 -35.84
CA PHE A 342 9.23 7.44 -35.00
C PHE A 342 8.22 6.41 -34.48
N ALA A 343 7.71 5.50 -35.34
CA ALA A 343 6.81 4.43 -34.93
C ALA A 343 7.49 3.43 -33.97
N GLU A 344 8.76 3.12 -34.17
CA GLU A 344 9.58 2.26 -33.31
C GLU A 344 9.85 2.92 -31.95
N LYS A 345 10.20 4.22 -31.93
CA LYS A 345 10.23 5.02 -30.70
C LYS A 345 8.87 5.09 -30.02
N GLN A 346 7.79 5.18 -30.78
CA GLN A 346 6.42 5.18 -30.26
C GLN A 346 6.03 3.82 -29.67
N ILE A 347 6.50 2.71 -30.25
CA ILE A 347 6.33 1.35 -29.74
C ILE A 347 7.09 1.18 -28.42
N HIS A 348 8.35 1.63 -28.32
CA HIS A 348 9.11 1.59 -27.07
C HIS A 348 8.51 2.48 -25.97
N MET A 349 7.88 3.59 -26.35
CA MET A 349 7.20 4.48 -25.40
C MET A 349 5.81 3.98 -24.95
N LYS A 350 5.23 2.93 -25.56
CA LYS A 350 3.95 2.36 -25.09
C LYS A 350 4.07 1.81 -23.67
N PHE A 351 5.25 1.29 -23.30
CA PHE A 351 5.52 0.81 -21.94
C PHE A 351 5.40 1.91 -20.88
N PHE A 352 5.72 3.16 -21.24
CA PHE A 352 5.70 4.31 -20.35
C PHE A 352 4.37 5.08 -20.34
N GLY A 353 3.32 4.50 -20.94
CA GLY A 353 1.97 5.07 -21.00
C GLY A 353 1.75 6.10 -22.12
N ALA A 354 0.57 6.73 -22.09
CA ALA A 354 0.10 7.68 -23.10
C ALA A 354 -0.14 9.09 -22.50
N GLY A 355 -0.41 10.08 -23.36
CA GLY A 355 -0.85 11.41 -22.92
C GLY A 355 0.14 12.20 -22.05
N ARG A 356 -0.37 12.72 -20.92
CA ARG A 356 0.39 13.56 -19.97
C ARG A 356 1.62 12.84 -19.40
N ARG A 357 1.54 11.51 -19.17
CA ARG A 357 2.68 10.68 -18.74
C ARG A 357 3.86 10.78 -19.68
N ARG A 358 3.58 10.60 -20.98
CA ARG A 358 4.60 10.59 -22.01
C ARG A 358 5.28 11.95 -22.10
N LYS A 359 4.52 13.05 -22.06
CA LYS A 359 5.08 14.41 -22.03
C LYS A 359 5.98 14.63 -20.82
N PHE A 360 5.54 14.18 -19.65
CA PHE A 360 6.33 14.29 -18.41
C PHE A 360 7.64 13.50 -18.51
N ILE A 361 7.58 12.24 -18.95
CA ILE A 361 8.75 11.37 -19.10
C ILE A 361 9.73 11.94 -20.14
N VAL A 362 9.24 12.38 -21.30
CA VAL A 362 10.10 13.01 -22.33
C VAL A 362 10.75 14.28 -21.80
N LYS A 363 10.01 15.14 -21.08
CA LYS A 363 10.56 16.34 -20.44
C LYS A 363 11.63 15.99 -19.41
N TYR A 364 11.39 14.98 -18.58
CA TYR A 364 12.32 14.56 -17.53
C TYR A 364 13.58 13.90 -18.10
N MET A 365 13.43 12.99 -19.06
CA MET A 365 14.56 12.39 -19.78
C MET A 365 15.40 13.45 -20.48
N SER A 366 14.77 14.49 -21.06
CA SER A 366 15.48 15.62 -21.65
C SER A 366 16.28 16.42 -20.60
N ILE A 367 15.70 16.69 -19.43
CA ILE A 367 16.40 17.36 -18.33
C ILE A 367 17.59 16.51 -17.84
N LEU A 368 17.39 15.22 -17.61
CA LEU A 368 18.45 14.30 -17.20
C LEU A 368 19.57 14.24 -18.23
N HIS A 369 19.22 14.18 -19.52
CA HIS A 369 20.18 14.19 -20.60
C HIS A 369 21.00 15.50 -20.64
N HIS A 370 20.37 16.66 -20.41
CA HIS A 370 21.07 17.95 -20.32
C HIS A 370 21.98 18.03 -19.09
N ILE A 371 21.54 17.52 -17.94
CA ILE A 371 22.38 17.45 -16.73
C ILE A 371 23.57 16.53 -16.97
N PHE A 372 23.35 15.35 -17.57
CA PHE A 372 24.39 14.38 -17.84
C PHE A 372 25.40 14.88 -18.88
N LEU A 373 24.94 15.51 -19.97
CA LEU A 373 25.82 16.13 -20.95
C LEU A 373 26.55 17.36 -20.40
N GLY A 374 25.88 18.18 -19.58
CA GLY A 374 26.51 19.31 -18.89
C GLY A 374 27.61 18.84 -17.92
N TRP A 375 27.36 17.75 -17.20
CA TRP A 375 28.35 17.11 -16.34
C TRP A 375 29.50 16.46 -17.14
N TYR A 376 29.18 15.79 -18.24
CA TYR A 376 30.17 15.18 -19.13
C TYR A 376 31.08 16.24 -19.76
N SER A 377 30.52 17.33 -20.30
CA SER A 377 31.26 18.47 -20.84
C SER A 377 32.11 19.16 -19.76
N SER A 378 31.60 19.32 -18.54
CA SER A 378 32.37 19.93 -17.45
C SER A 378 33.49 19.03 -16.93
N SER A 379 33.38 17.71 -17.08
CA SER A 379 34.40 16.74 -16.64
C SER A 379 35.50 16.53 -17.67
N THR A 380 35.21 16.66 -18.97
CA THR A 380 36.23 16.70 -20.03
C THR A 380 37.06 17.98 -19.99
N VAL A 381 36.41 19.15 -19.81
CA VAL A 381 37.12 20.45 -19.66
C VAL A 381 38.04 20.49 -18.43
N LYS A 382 37.73 19.72 -17.37
CA LYS A 382 38.62 19.58 -16.21
C LYS A 382 39.84 18.69 -16.48
N LYS A 383 39.72 17.68 -17.35
CA LYS A 383 40.85 16.83 -17.77
C LYS A 383 41.81 17.56 -18.70
N ASP A 384 41.30 18.42 -19.59
CA ASP A 384 42.12 19.20 -20.52
C ASP A 384 42.87 20.36 -19.85
N LYS A 385 42.54 20.70 -18.60
CA LYS A 385 43.28 21.70 -17.77
C LYS A 385 44.31 21.06 -16.83
N LEU A 386 44.45 19.74 -16.85
CA LEU A 386 45.39 18.97 -16.02
C LEU A 386 46.51 18.30 -16.83
N HIS A 387 46.54 18.55 -18.15
CA HIS A 387 47.68 18.33 -19.04
C HIS A 387 48.26 19.68 -19.45
#